data_AF-A0A1I3ERG0-F1
#
_entry.id   AF-A0A1I3ERG0-F1
#
_cell.length_a   1.000
_cell.length_b   1.000
_cell.length_c   1.000
_cell.angle_alpha   90.00
_cell.angle_beta   90.00
_cell.angle_gamma   90.00
#
_symmetry.space_group_name_H-M   'P 1'
#
loop_
_entity.id
_entity.type
_entity.pdbx_description
1 polymer ?
#
loop_
_entity_poly.entity_id
_entity_poly.type
_entity_poly.pdbx_seq_one_letter_code
_entity_poly.pdbx_strand_id
1 'polypeptide(L)'
;MSALTYEDRLFLRELKKSLAASCASFFDATFGTNVLPATGASIVIEGRVLMDMYDHAPGMAFFEQDSTRSVAVPPYTNFGELREIAETRFAELEKICREADEDYEGLFTPHSIRICNRDGEVIDLYERGAWLDDTIPPDQWD
;
A
#
# COMPACT_ATOMS: atom_id res chain seq x y z
N MET A 1 18.99 -37.79 15.03
CA MET A 1 18.12 -37.14 14.02
C MET A 1 17.40 -38.24 13.27
N SER A 2 16.07 -38.31 13.38
CA SER A 2 15.26 -39.28 12.64
C SER A 2 15.23 -38.88 11.17
N ALA A 3 15.78 -39.72 10.29
CA ALA A 3 15.71 -39.48 8.86
C ALA A 3 14.31 -39.85 8.36
N LEU A 4 13.63 -38.92 7.70
CA LEU A 4 12.33 -39.16 7.06
C LEU A 4 12.43 -40.34 6.10
N THR A 5 11.51 -41.29 6.25
CA THR A 5 11.41 -42.47 5.36
C THR A 5 10.95 -42.04 3.96
N TYR A 6 11.06 -42.94 2.99
CA TYR A 6 10.58 -42.67 1.63
C TYR A 6 9.07 -42.38 1.61
N GLU A 7 8.29 -43.13 2.41
CA GLU A 7 6.84 -42.96 2.52
C GLU A 7 6.47 -41.61 3.14
N ASP A 8 7.19 -41.17 4.19
CA ASP A 8 6.97 -39.85 4.79
C ASP A 8 7.20 -38.72 3.78
N ARG A 9 8.23 -38.82 2.94
CA ARG A 9 8.51 -37.83 1.89
C ARG A 9 7.43 -37.82 0.82
N LEU A 10 6.88 -38.99 0.49
CA LEU A 10 5.81 -39.11 -0.50
C LEU A 10 4.52 -38.48 0.03
N PHE A 11 4.15 -38.80 1.28
CA PHE A 11 3.02 -38.21 1.98
C PHE A 11 3.14 -36.69 2.08
N LEU A 12 4.30 -36.16 2.52
CA LEU A 12 4.52 -34.71 2.60
C LEU A 12 4.44 -34.03 1.24
N ARG A 13 4.87 -34.70 0.17
CA ARG A 13 4.76 -34.18 -1.20
C ARG A 13 3.31 -34.13 -1.67
N GLU A 14 2.51 -35.16 -1.41
CA GLU A 14 1.08 -35.18 -1.72
C GLU A 14 0.31 -34.15 -0.89
N LEU A 15 0.62 -34.03 0.40
CA LEU A 15 0.05 -33.03 1.28
C LEU A 15 0.35 -31.62 0.75
N LYS A 16 1.60 -31.33 0.38
CA LYS A 16 1.99 -30.03 -0.21
C LYS A 16 1.23 -29.73 -1.50
N LYS A 17 1.05 -30.71 -2.38
CA LYS A 17 0.27 -30.55 -3.62
C LYS A 17 -1.21 -30.28 -3.33
N SER A 18 -1.80 -31.04 -2.42
CA SER A 18 -3.19 -30.87 -2.01
C SER A 18 -3.43 -29.49 -1.40
N LEU A 19 -2.53 -29.06 -0.52
CA LEU A 19 -2.60 -27.75 0.13
C LEU A 19 -2.43 -26.61 -0.87
N ALA A 20 -1.50 -26.73 -1.82
CA ALA A 20 -1.34 -25.76 -2.90
C ALA A 20 -2.59 -25.67 -3.79
N ALA A 21 -3.19 -26.81 -4.16
CA ALA A 21 -4.42 -26.83 -4.96
C ALA A 21 -5.62 -26.23 -4.21
N SER A 22 -5.73 -26.50 -2.90
CA SER A 22 -6.77 -25.93 -2.05
C SER A 22 -6.59 -24.42 -1.88
N CYS A 23 -5.35 -23.93 -1.72
CA CYS A 23 -5.06 -22.50 -1.67
C CYS A 23 -5.40 -21.85 -3.01
N ALA A 24 -4.96 -22.41 -4.14
CA ALA A 24 -5.26 -21.89 -5.47
C ALA A 24 -6.78 -21.79 -5.68
N SER A 25 -7.55 -22.84 -5.36
CA SER A 25 -9.01 -22.80 -5.45
C SER A 25 -9.65 -21.74 -4.53
N PHE A 26 -9.08 -21.49 -3.35
CA PHE A 26 -9.56 -20.43 -2.46
C PHE A 26 -9.26 -19.03 -3.03
N PHE A 27 -8.05 -18.82 -3.56
CA PHE A 27 -7.66 -17.57 -4.22
C PHE A 27 -8.52 -17.30 -5.45
N ASP A 28 -8.70 -18.32 -6.31
CA ASP A 28 -9.57 -18.23 -7.49
C ASP A 28 -11.02 -17.89 -7.12
N ALA A 29 -11.54 -18.44 -6.02
CA ALA A 29 -12.90 -18.14 -5.56
C ALA A 29 -13.04 -16.74 -4.94
N THR A 30 -11.97 -16.23 -4.31
CA THR A 30 -12.00 -14.96 -3.55
C THR A 30 -11.69 -13.76 -4.45
N PHE A 31 -10.76 -13.92 -5.39
CA PHE A 31 -10.28 -12.83 -6.25
C PHE A 31 -10.68 -13.01 -7.71
N GLY A 32 -11.17 -14.19 -8.10
CA GLY A 32 -11.41 -14.53 -9.50
C GLY A 32 -10.18 -15.16 -10.13
N THR A 33 -10.40 -16.01 -11.13
CA THR A 33 -9.38 -16.86 -11.79
C THR A 33 -8.30 -16.09 -12.56
N ASN A 34 -8.41 -14.76 -12.68
CA ASN A 34 -7.52 -13.90 -13.47
C ASN A 34 -7.11 -12.60 -12.76
N VAL A 35 -7.40 -12.44 -11.46
CA VAL A 35 -6.97 -11.24 -10.72
C VAL A 35 -5.71 -11.60 -9.96
N LEU A 36 -4.59 -10.98 -10.33
CA LEU A 36 -3.35 -11.08 -9.57
C LEU A 36 -3.56 -10.30 -8.26
N PRO A 37 -3.65 -10.97 -7.10
CA PRO A 37 -3.68 -10.26 -5.83
C PRO A 37 -2.35 -9.52 -5.67
N ALA A 38 -2.41 -8.22 -5.34
CA ALA A 38 -1.25 -7.38 -5.12
C ALA A 38 -0.59 -7.73 -3.77
N THR A 39 -0.07 -8.95 -3.69
CA THR A 39 0.30 -9.60 -2.45
C THR A 39 1.53 -8.92 -1.87
N GLY A 40 1.36 -8.23 -0.75
CA GLY A 40 2.44 -7.48 -0.11
C GLY A 40 2.67 -6.08 -0.72
N ALA A 41 1.74 -5.59 -1.54
CA ALA A 41 1.76 -4.20 -1.95
C ALA A 41 1.52 -3.26 -0.76
N SER A 42 2.09 -2.07 -0.84
CA SER A 42 1.97 -1.02 0.17
C SER A 42 1.50 0.28 -0.48
N ILE A 43 0.76 1.07 0.29
CA ILE A 43 0.27 2.38 -0.13
C ILE A 43 1.04 3.44 0.65
N VAL A 44 1.61 4.41 -0.05
CA VAL A 44 2.33 5.54 0.52
C VAL A 44 1.70 6.83 0.00
N ILE A 45 1.28 7.69 0.92
CA ILE A 45 0.81 9.04 0.59
C ILE A 45 1.96 10.00 0.84
N GLU A 46 2.36 10.74 -0.18
CA GLU A 46 3.39 11.78 -0.06
C GLU A 46 2.73 13.14 0.10
N GLY A 47 3.40 13.98 0.85
CA GLY A 47 2.91 15.30 1.20
C GLY A 47 4.00 16.13 1.83
N ARG A 48 3.58 17.25 2.40
CA ARG A 48 4.43 18.11 3.21
C ARG A 48 3.87 18.24 4.60
N VAL A 49 4.75 18.35 5.58
CA VAL A 49 4.40 18.67 6.96
C VAL A 49 4.86 20.08 7.27
N LEU A 50 4.00 20.87 7.91
CA LEU A 50 4.36 22.16 8.45
C LEU A 50 5.15 21.97 9.75
N MET A 51 6.31 22.59 9.82
CA MET A 51 7.22 22.53 10.97
C MET A 51 7.45 23.94 11.50
N ASP A 52 7.50 24.09 12.82
CA ASP A 52 7.77 25.39 13.44
C ASP A 52 9.22 25.82 13.14
N MET A 53 9.41 27.08 12.75
CA MET A 53 10.74 27.62 12.45
C MET A 53 11.57 27.96 13.69
N TYR A 54 10.90 28.26 14.81
CA TYR A 54 11.55 28.83 16.00
C TYR A 54 11.14 28.09 17.28
N ASP A 55 12.05 27.31 17.85
CA ASP A 55 11.83 26.60 19.12
C ASP A 55 11.43 27.53 20.29
N HIS A 56 11.89 28.79 20.25
CA HIS A 56 11.67 29.77 21.31
C HIS A 56 10.38 30.59 21.13
N ALA A 57 9.70 30.45 19.98
CA ALA A 57 8.47 31.15 19.64
C ALA A 57 7.59 30.29 18.71
N PRO A 58 7.05 29.16 19.23
CA PRO A 58 6.22 28.24 18.45
C PRO A 58 4.93 28.94 17.97
N GLY A 59 4.48 28.58 16.77
CA GLY A 59 3.28 29.12 16.12
C GLY A 59 3.45 30.47 15.42
N MET A 60 4.66 31.02 15.38
CA MET A 60 4.91 32.35 14.78
C MET A 60 5.29 32.30 13.30
N ALA A 61 5.97 31.23 12.86
CA ALA A 61 6.40 31.04 11.49
C ALA A 61 6.63 29.56 11.22
N PHE A 62 6.12 29.09 10.08
CA PHE A 62 6.21 27.69 9.66
C PHE A 62 7.03 27.55 8.39
N PHE A 63 7.65 26.39 8.21
CA PHE A 63 8.22 25.94 6.94
C PHE A 63 7.70 24.57 6.58
N GLU A 64 7.69 24.24 5.28
CA GLU A 64 7.24 22.94 4.79
C GLU A 64 8.42 21.97 4.66
N GLN A 65 8.21 20.73 5.09
CA GLN A 65 9.15 19.63 4.91
C GLN A 65 8.46 18.44 4.23
N ASP A 66 9.11 17.85 3.22
CA ASP A 66 8.60 16.64 2.57
C ASP A 66 8.46 15.49 3.58
N SER A 67 7.32 14.82 3.54
CA SER A 67 6.95 13.75 4.47
C SER A 67 6.08 12.70 3.79
N THR A 68 6.09 11.49 4.33
CA THR A 68 5.35 10.36 3.78
C THR A 68 4.53 9.69 4.86
N ARG A 69 3.30 9.28 4.53
CA ARG A 69 2.42 8.50 5.40
C ARG A 69 2.10 7.16 4.76
N SER A 70 2.46 6.08 5.43
CA SER A 70 2.08 4.73 5.00
C SER A 70 0.63 4.45 5.38
N VAL A 71 -0.11 3.83 4.46
CA VAL A 71 -1.48 3.37 4.68
C VAL A 71 -1.45 1.86 4.87
N ALA A 72 -2.11 1.38 5.92
CA ALA A 72 -2.23 -0.04 6.19
C ALA A 72 -3.10 -0.71 5.12
N VAL A 73 -2.55 -1.75 4.49
CA VAL A 73 -3.20 -2.53 3.45
C VAL A 73 -3.55 -3.91 4.03
N PRO A 74 -4.81 -4.37 3.92
CA PRO A 74 -5.15 -5.74 4.30
C PRO A 74 -4.35 -6.76 3.47
N PRO A 75 -3.99 -7.91 4.05
CA PRO A 75 -3.30 -8.94 3.29
C PRO A 75 -4.21 -9.44 2.15
N TYR A 76 -3.61 -9.68 0.99
CA TYR A 76 -4.28 -10.19 -0.22
C TYR A 76 -5.35 -9.26 -0.80
N THR A 77 -5.22 -7.93 -0.67
CA THR A 77 -6.11 -6.98 -1.34
C THR A 77 -5.91 -6.97 -2.86
N ASN A 78 -6.99 -6.85 -3.62
CA ASN A 78 -6.92 -6.74 -5.08
C ASN A 78 -6.51 -5.31 -5.49
N PHE A 79 -6.02 -5.12 -6.72
CA PHE A 79 -5.50 -3.82 -7.14
C PHE A 79 -6.55 -2.71 -7.19
N GLY A 80 -7.78 -3.02 -7.60
CA GLY A 80 -8.87 -2.04 -7.62
C GLY A 80 -9.18 -1.51 -6.21
N GLU A 81 -9.29 -2.42 -5.24
CA GLU A 81 -9.47 -2.09 -3.82
C GLU A 81 -8.28 -1.32 -3.24
N LEU A 82 -7.05 -1.56 -3.72
CA LEU A 82 -5.90 -0.75 -3.30
C LEU A 82 -6.08 0.71 -3.69
N ARG A 83 -6.52 0.99 -4.93
CA ARG A 83 -6.82 2.36 -5.37
C ARG A 83 -7.91 2.99 -4.51
N GLU A 84 -9.00 2.26 -4.26
CA GLU A 84 -10.10 2.75 -3.42
C GLU A 84 -9.66 3.08 -1.98
N ILE A 85 -8.86 2.21 -1.35
CA ILE A 85 -8.30 2.45 -0.02
C ILE A 85 -7.40 3.69 -0.04
N ALA A 86 -6.55 3.81 -1.06
CA ALA A 86 -5.63 4.92 -1.17
C ALA A 86 -6.36 6.26 -1.36
N GLU A 87 -7.32 6.31 -2.28
CA GLU A 87 -8.15 7.50 -2.53
C GLU A 87 -8.95 7.90 -1.29
N THR A 88 -9.54 6.93 -0.58
CA THR A 88 -10.30 7.20 0.64
C THR A 88 -9.42 7.85 1.69
N ARG A 89 -8.23 7.29 1.95
CA ARG A 89 -7.28 7.87 2.92
C ARG A 89 -6.72 9.21 2.47
N PHE A 90 -6.47 9.38 1.18
CA PHE A 90 -6.03 10.65 0.61
C PHE A 90 -7.09 11.73 0.80
N ALA A 91 -8.35 11.44 0.48
CA ALA A 91 -9.47 12.38 0.66
C ALA A 91 -9.70 12.74 2.14
N GLU A 92 -9.54 11.79 3.08
CA GLU A 92 -9.59 12.07 4.52
C GLU A 92 -8.49 13.06 4.94
N LEU A 93 -7.26 12.86 4.47
CA LEU A 93 -6.14 13.76 4.77
C LEU A 93 -6.31 15.14 4.13
N GLU A 94 -6.76 15.21 2.88
CA GLU A 94 -7.09 16.48 2.23
C GLU A 94 -8.19 17.23 2.95
N LYS A 95 -9.22 16.51 3.44
CA LYS A 95 -10.31 17.11 4.19
C LYS A 95 -9.80 17.72 5.50
N ILE A 96 -8.98 17.00 6.26
CA ILE A 96 -8.35 17.53 7.49
C ILE A 96 -7.54 18.79 7.17
N CYS A 97 -6.78 18.79 6.08
CA CYS A 97 -6.00 19.95 5.66
C CYS A 97 -6.89 21.14 5.26
N ARG A 98 -8.03 20.88 4.59
CA ARG A 98 -8.98 21.93 4.18
C ARG A 98 -9.82 22.49 5.33
N GLU A 99 -10.05 21.69 6.37
CA GLU A 99 -10.82 22.07 7.56
C GLU A 99 -9.95 22.69 8.67
N ALA A 100 -8.63 22.74 8.49
CA ALA A 100 -7.76 23.44 9.42
C ALA A 100 -8.00 24.96 9.31
N ASP A 101 -8.50 25.55 10.40
CA ASP A 101 -8.79 26.99 10.45
C ASP A 101 -7.51 27.86 10.43
N GLU A 102 -6.40 27.31 10.94
CA GLU A 102 -5.08 27.97 11.02
C GLU A 102 -3.96 26.94 10.76
N ASP A 103 -2.83 27.41 10.25
CA ASP A 103 -1.63 26.59 10.10
C ASP A 103 -1.04 26.24 11.48
N TYR A 104 -0.69 24.97 11.68
CA TYR A 104 -0.11 24.48 12.94
C TYR A 104 1.02 23.47 12.68
N GLU A 105 1.92 23.33 13.65
CA GLU A 105 3.02 22.37 13.58
C GLU A 105 2.49 20.93 13.50
N GLY A 106 2.95 20.19 12.50
CA GLY A 106 2.53 18.82 12.23
C GLY A 106 1.35 18.70 11.25
N LEU A 107 0.76 19.82 10.81
CA LEU A 107 -0.26 19.80 9.75
C LEU A 107 0.34 19.19 8.48
N PHE A 108 -0.31 18.14 7.97
CA PHE A 108 0.14 17.40 6.79
C PHE A 108 -0.74 17.69 5.59
N THR A 109 -0.12 18.17 4.52
CA THR A 109 -0.76 18.47 3.24
C THR A 109 -0.39 17.37 2.23
N PRO A 110 -1.31 16.44 1.92
CA PRO A 110 -1.04 15.38 0.94
C PRO A 110 -0.98 15.96 -0.49
N HIS A 111 -0.18 15.37 -1.38
CA HIS A 111 -0.11 15.79 -2.79
C HIS A 111 -0.06 14.64 -3.79
N SER A 112 0.41 13.45 -3.41
CA SER A 112 0.47 12.28 -4.31
C SER A 112 0.28 10.97 -3.55
N ILE A 113 -0.07 9.92 -4.29
CA ILE A 113 -0.19 8.54 -3.78
C ILE A 113 0.72 7.65 -4.61
N ARG A 114 1.50 6.80 -3.95
CA ARG A 114 2.27 5.72 -4.56
C ARG A 114 1.74 4.39 -4.06
N ILE A 115 1.43 3.49 -4.99
CA ILE A 115 1.25 2.08 -4.67
C ILE A 115 2.55 1.38 -5.07
N CYS A 116 3.18 0.73 -4.11
CA CYS A 116 4.42 0.00 -4.32
C CYS A 116 4.17 -1.50 -4.24
N ASN A 117 4.87 -2.29 -5.04
CA ASN A 117 4.93 -3.75 -4.89
C ASN A 117 5.69 -4.15 -3.61
N ARG A 118 5.83 -5.45 -3.39
CA ARG A 118 6.54 -6.00 -2.24
C ARG A 118 8.01 -5.61 -2.18
N ASP A 119 8.64 -5.39 -3.33
CA ASP A 119 10.05 -5.02 -3.45
C ASP A 119 10.28 -3.51 -3.33
N GLY A 120 9.22 -2.73 -3.18
CA GLY A 120 9.25 -1.28 -3.02
C GLY A 120 9.23 -0.49 -4.34
N GLU A 121 9.04 -1.16 -5.47
CA GLU A 121 8.91 -0.52 -6.78
C GLU A 121 7.51 0.06 -6.95
N VAL A 122 7.41 1.26 -7.53
CA VAL A 122 6.14 1.94 -7.76
C VAL A 122 5.42 1.30 -8.93
N ILE A 123 4.27 0.70 -8.65
CA ILE A 123 3.40 0.05 -9.63
C ILE A 123 2.21 0.93 -10.02
N ASP A 124 1.89 1.93 -9.21
CA ASP A 124 0.83 2.88 -9.50
C ASP A 124 1.09 4.23 -8.83
N LEU A 125 0.65 5.31 -9.48
CA LEU A 125 0.92 6.68 -9.06
C LEU A 125 -0.30 7.56 -9.31
N TYR A 126 -0.80 8.17 -8.24
CA TYR A 126 -1.80 9.23 -8.30
C TYR A 126 -1.11 10.58 -8.12
N GLU A 127 -1.22 11.43 -9.13
CA GLU A 127 -0.70 12.79 -9.11
C GLU A 127 -1.65 13.75 -9.82
N ARG A 128 -1.68 15.01 -9.37
CA ARG A 128 -2.45 16.09 -10.02
C ARG A 128 -3.94 15.77 -10.19
N GLY A 129 -4.50 14.98 -9.28
CA GLY A 129 -5.93 14.64 -9.27
C GLY A 129 -6.32 13.44 -10.13
N ALA A 130 -5.35 12.70 -10.70
CA ALA A 130 -5.62 11.50 -11.48
C ALA A 130 -4.55 10.42 -11.29
N TRP A 131 -4.94 9.16 -11.50
CA TRP A 131 -3.98 8.07 -11.68
C TRP A 131 -3.24 8.25 -13.01
N LEU A 132 -1.94 8.01 -13.00
CA LEU A 132 -1.13 8.04 -14.22
C LEU A 132 -1.28 6.71 -14.94
N ASP A 133 -1.78 6.75 -16.17
CA ASP A 133 -2.08 5.54 -16.97
C ASP A 133 -0.82 4.79 -17.49
N ASP A 134 0.37 5.36 -17.33
CA ASP A 134 1.65 4.80 -17.81
C ASP A 134 2.42 4.00 -16.73
N THR A 135 1.81 3.70 -15.58
CA THR A 135 2.46 2.88 -14.55
C THR A 135 2.39 1.39 -14.88
N ILE A 136 3.44 0.67 -14.49
CA ILE A 136 3.73 -0.72 -14.89
C ILE A 136 2.48 -1.61 -14.74
N PRO A 137 1.97 -2.22 -15.81
CA PRO A 137 0.74 -2.98 -15.75
C PRO A 137 0.89 -4.25 -14.89
N PRO A 138 -0.21 -4.76 -14.30
CA PRO A 138 -0.17 -5.83 -13.30
C PRO A 138 0.47 -7.14 -13.76
N ASP A 139 0.49 -7.39 -15.06
CA ASP A 139 1.12 -8.54 -15.72
C ASP A 139 2.66 -8.49 -15.74
N GLN A 140 3.24 -7.34 -15.37
CA GLN A 140 4.69 -7.11 -15.28
C GLN A 140 5.20 -7.06 -13.83
N TRP A 141 4.36 -7.41 -12.85
CA TRP A 141 4.78 -7.55 -11.46
C TRP A 141 5.36 -8.96 -11.27
N ASP A 142 6.67 -9.09 -11.46
CA ASP A 142 7.42 -10.37 -11.33
C ASP A 142 7.21 -11.08 -9.97
#